data_AF-A0A1Y0EM31-F1
#
_entry.id   AF-A0A1Y0EM31-F1
#
_cell.length_a   1.000
_cell.length_b   1.000
_cell.length_c   1.000
_cell.angle_alpha   90.00
_cell.angle_beta   90.00
_cell.angle_gamma   90.00
#
_symmetry.space_group_name_H-M   'P 1'
#
loop_
_entity.id
_entity.type
_entity.pdbx_description
1 polymer ?
#
loop_
_entity_poly.entity_id
_entity_poly.type
_entity_poly.pdbx_seq_one_letter_code
_entity_poly.pdbx_strand_id
1 'polypeptide(L)'
;MLVGGPVQRIRDPDGRIWTFEMHPWCGPVVINSATGEPLDRQPSEKSPFWPAVDAWIAQGKLVDQHGLCHWVPPGDKPKLVHLGGRNYAFAGSKLAQSAQAHKERA
;
A
#
# COMPACT_ATOMS: atom_id res chain seq x y z
N MET A 1 -29.90 3.48 0.16
CA MET A 1 -29.40 4.83 0.51
C MET A 1 -27.96 4.89 0.02
N LEU A 2 -27.71 5.63 -1.06
CA LEU A 2 -26.35 5.88 -1.56
C LEU A 2 -25.63 6.72 -0.51
N VAL A 3 -24.43 6.33 -0.09
CA VAL A 3 -23.84 6.78 1.18
C VAL A 3 -23.11 8.14 1.08
N GLY A 4 -23.15 8.77 -0.10
CA GLY A 4 -22.90 10.20 -0.31
C GLY A 4 -21.43 10.63 -0.45
N GLY A 5 -20.46 9.71 -0.37
CA GLY A 5 -19.04 10.00 -0.62
C GLY A 5 -18.69 10.04 -2.12
N PRO A 6 -17.60 10.74 -2.51
CA PRO A 6 -17.12 10.69 -3.89
C PRO A 6 -16.68 9.27 -4.24
N VAL A 7 -17.19 8.75 -5.36
CA VAL A 7 -16.76 7.47 -5.93
C VAL A 7 -15.31 7.60 -6.40
N GLN A 8 -14.50 6.64 -5.97
CA GLN A 8 -13.07 6.58 -6.26
C GLN A 8 -12.75 5.37 -7.12
N ARG A 9 -11.68 5.47 -7.90
CA ARG A 9 -11.14 4.37 -8.71
C ARG A 9 -9.69 4.17 -8.33
N ILE A 10 -9.28 2.95 -8.00
CA ILE A 10 -7.89 2.63 -7.65
C ILE A 10 -7.40 1.43 -8.44
N ARG A 11 -6.17 1.50 -8.94
CA ARG A 11 -5.47 0.36 -9.53
C ARG A 11 -4.70 -0.36 -8.43
N ASP A 12 -4.92 -1.66 -8.26
CA ASP A 12 -4.18 -2.47 -7.29
C ASP A 12 -2.78 -2.88 -7.82
N PRO A 13 -1.90 -3.49 -6.99
CA PRO A 13 -0.59 -3.96 -7.43
C PRO A 13 -0.63 -4.92 -8.63
N ASP A 14 -1.70 -5.68 -8.80
CA ASP A 14 -1.88 -6.66 -9.88
C ASP A 14 -2.41 -5.99 -11.17
N GLY A 15 -2.66 -4.68 -11.15
CA GLY A 15 -3.12 -3.88 -12.29
C GLY A 15 -4.64 -3.81 -12.44
N ARG A 16 -5.42 -4.45 -11.58
CA ARG A 16 -6.89 -4.43 -11.61
C ARG A 16 -7.41 -3.11 -11.06
N ILE A 17 -8.41 -2.55 -11.74
CA ILE A 17 -9.08 -1.32 -11.31
C ILE A 17 -10.31 -1.69 -10.46
N TRP A 18 -10.39 -1.10 -9.28
CA TRP A 18 -11.50 -1.21 -8.36
C TRP A 18 -12.26 0.11 -8.29
N THR A 19 -13.58 0.04 -8.16
CA THR A 19 -14.44 1.21 -7.91
C THR A 19 -14.99 1.08 -6.50
N PHE A 20 -14.85 2.13 -5.69
CA PHE A 20 -15.23 2.09 -4.29
C PHE A 20 -15.68 3.46 -3.79
N GLU A 21 -16.45 3.46 -2.72
CA GLU A 21 -16.84 4.66 -1.97
C GLU A 21 -16.06 4.69 -0.66
N MET A 22 -15.58 5.88 -0.25
CA MET A 22 -14.93 6.08 1.03
C MET A 22 -15.95 6.58 2.06
N HIS A 23 -16.52 5.66 2.84
CA HIS A 23 -17.49 6.01 3.87
C HIS A 23 -16.80 6.58 5.12
N PRO A 24 -17.25 7.71 5.70
CA PRO A 24 -16.57 8.35 6.84
C PRO A 24 -16.42 7.47 8.08
N TRP A 25 -17.37 6.54 8.32
CA TRP A 25 -17.38 5.69 9.51
C TRP A 25 -16.95 4.24 9.26
N CYS A 26 -17.23 3.72 8.06
CA CYS A 26 -16.96 2.31 7.73
C CYS A 26 -15.69 2.14 6.89
N GLY A 27 -15.14 3.24 6.36
CA GLY A 27 -14.02 3.21 5.45
C GLY A 27 -14.42 2.76 4.03
N PRO A 28 -13.48 2.16 3.28
CA PRO A 28 -13.66 1.83 1.88
C PRO A 28 -14.66 0.68 1.65
N VAL A 29 -15.64 0.92 0.79
CA VAL A 29 -16.64 -0.07 0.35
C VAL A 29 -16.59 -0.19 -1.17
N VAL A 30 -16.28 -1.38 -1.68
CA VAL A 30 -16.26 -1.65 -3.12
C VAL A 30 -17.68 -1.70 -3.65
N ILE A 31 -17.92 -1.00 -4.75
CA ILE A 31 -19.21 -0.88 -5.40
C ILE A 31 -19.16 -1.45 -6.83
N ASN A 32 -20.32 -1.84 -7.34
CA ASN A 32 -20.50 -2.14 -8.74
C ASN A 32 -20.45 -0.83 -9.55
N SER A 33 -19.56 -0.74 -10.53
CA SER A 33 -19.39 0.49 -11.32
C SER A 33 -20.58 0.83 -12.22
N ALA A 34 -21.43 -0.15 -12.56
CA ALA A 34 -22.61 0.06 -13.40
C ALA A 34 -23.83 0.49 -12.58
N THR A 35 -24.03 -0.08 -11.39
CA THR A 35 -25.21 0.20 -10.56
C THR A 35 -24.95 1.23 -9.46
N GLY A 36 -23.69 1.43 -9.08
CA GLY A 36 -23.30 2.26 -7.93
C GLY A 36 -23.58 1.63 -6.57
N GLU A 37 -24.06 0.39 -6.54
CA GLU A 37 -24.41 -0.31 -5.30
C GLU A 37 -23.21 -1.06 -4.72
N PRO A 38 -23.10 -1.20 -3.38
CA PRO A 38 -22.11 -2.06 -2.76
C PRO A 38 -22.13 -3.47 -3.35
N LEU A 39 -20.96 -4.06 -3.57
CA LEU A 39 -20.90 -5.47 -3.97
C LEU A 39 -21.47 -6.36 -2.86
N ASP A 40 -22.28 -7.35 -3.26
CA ASP A 40 -22.81 -8.41 -2.38
C ASP A 40 -21.69 -9.09 -1.56
N ARG A 41 -20.49 -9.18 -2.15
CA ARG A 41 -19.29 -9.69 -1.49
C ARG A 41 -18.13 -8.71 -1.66
N GLN A 42 -17.71 -8.13 -0.54
CA GLN A 42 -16.51 -7.30 -0.47
C GLN A 42 -15.23 -8.13 -0.65
N PRO A 43 -14.11 -7.51 -1.08
CA PRO A 43 -12.83 -8.21 -1.20
C PRO A 43 -12.41 -8.83 0.13
N SER A 44 -11.86 -10.04 0.10
CA SER A 44 -11.29 -10.65 1.31
C SER A 44 -10.13 -9.81 1.85
N GLU A 45 -9.80 -9.92 3.14
CA GLU A 45 -8.66 -9.23 3.78
C GLU A 45 -7.32 -9.40 3.05
N LYS A 46 -7.11 -10.54 2.36
CA LYS A 46 -5.90 -10.82 1.57
C LYS A 46 -5.89 -10.15 0.19
N SER A 47 -6.96 -9.43 -0.17
CA SER A 47 -7.07 -8.80 -1.47
C SER A 47 -6.00 -7.71 -1.64
N PRO A 48 -5.36 -7.61 -2.82
CA PRO A 48 -4.43 -6.52 -3.13
C PRO A 48 -5.10 -5.14 -3.13
N PHE A 49 -6.44 -5.08 -3.11
CA PHE A 49 -7.21 -3.85 -2.92
C PHE A 49 -6.85 -3.13 -1.61
N TRP A 50 -6.80 -3.83 -0.47
CA TRP A 50 -6.63 -3.18 0.83
C TRP A 50 -5.27 -2.47 0.97
N PRO A 51 -4.13 -3.12 0.65
CA PRO A 51 -2.82 -2.45 0.69
C PRO A 51 -2.75 -1.22 -0.22
N ALA A 52 -3.40 -1.25 -1.39
CA ALA A 52 -3.45 -0.10 -2.29
C ALA A 52 -4.22 1.08 -1.68
N VAL A 53 -5.40 0.80 -1.10
CA VAL A 53 -6.24 1.83 -0.48
C VAL A 53 -5.58 2.37 0.80
N ASP A 54 -4.98 1.53 1.62
CA ASP A 54 -4.27 1.95 2.83
C ASP A 54 -3.09 2.87 2.48
N ALA A 55 -2.29 2.51 1.46
CA ALA A 55 -1.20 3.33 0.98
C ALA A 55 -1.71 4.68 0.45
N TRP A 56 -2.80 4.67 -0.32
CA TRP A 56 -3.44 5.87 -0.84
C TRP A 56 -3.93 6.80 0.28
N ILE A 57 -4.60 6.26 1.31
CA ILE A 57 -5.05 7.01 2.48
C ILE A 57 -3.85 7.62 3.22
N ALA A 58 -2.80 6.82 3.48
CA ALA A 58 -1.59 7.27 4.15
C ALA A 58 -0.84 8.36 3.38
N GLN A 59 -0.97 8.39 2.06
CA GLN A 59 -0.33 9.37 1.17
C GLN A 59 -1.19 10.62 0.92
N GLY A 60 -2.30 10.78 1.64
CA GLY A 60 -3.13 11.98 1.55
C GLY A 60 -4.23 11.92 0.48
N LYS A 61 -4.62 10.72 0.05
CA LYS A 61 -5.75 10.48 -0.85
C LYS A 61 -5.61 11.18 -2.22
N LEU A 62 -4.40 11.15 -2.79
CA LEU A 62 -4.08 11.80 -4.08
C LEU A 62 -4.83 11.16 -5.25
N VAL A 63 -5.26 11.96 -6.21
CA VAL A 63 -5.94 11.51 -7.43
C VAL A 63 -5.23 12.14 -8.63
N ASP A 64 -5.04 11.37 -9.69
CA ASP A 64 -4.42 11.84 -10.92
C ASP A 64 -5.38 12.67 -11.80
N GLN A 65 -4.87 13.20 -12.91
CA GLN A 65 -5.65 13.97 -13.89
C GLN A 65 -6.79 13.20 -14.56
N HIS A 66 -6.83 11.87 -14.42
CA HIS A 66 -7.84 10.98 -14.99
C HIS A 66 -8.85 10.49 -13.94
N GLY A 67 -8.76 10.98 -12.69
CA GLY A 67 -9.65 10.56 -11.62
C GLY A 67 -9.27 9.19 -11.02
N LEU A 68 -8.05 8.71 -11.23
CA LEU A 68 -7.55 7.47 -10.63
C LEU A 68 -6.74 7.79 -9.37
N CYS A 69 -7.03 7.11 -8.26
CA CYS A 69 -6.27 7.17 -7.03
C CYS A 69 -4.81 6.85 -7.30
N HIS A 70 -3.93 7.80 -6.99
CA HIS A 70 -2.50 7.66 -7.12
C HIS A 70 -1.90 7.23 -5.79
N TRP A 71 -1.22 6.10 -5.78
CA TRP A 71 -0.49 5.59 -4.61
C TRP A 71 0.83 4.98 -5.06
N VAL A 72 1.84 5.12 -4.22
CA VAL A 72 3.13 4.44 -4.36
C VAL A 72 3.14 3.27 -3.36
N PRO A 73 3.53 2.06 -3.76
CA PRO A 73 3.72 0.99 -2.79
C PRO A 73 4.65 1.46 -1.66
N PRO A 74 4.38 1.11 -0.39
CA PRO A 74 5.35 1.38 0.66
C PRO A 74 6.66 0.74 0.24
N GLY A 75 7.72 1.55 0.19
CA GLY A 75 9.05 1.06 -0.19
C GLY A 75 9.45 -0.15 0.64
N ASP A 76 10.35 -0.97 0.10
CA ASP A 76 10.87 -2.13 0.83
C ASP A 76 11.28 -1.72 2.25
N LYS A 77 10.75 -2.44 3.25
CA LYS A 77 11.15 -2.22 4.63
C LYS A 77 12.68 -2.38 4.67
N PRO A 78 13.40 -1.38 5.20
CA PRO A 78 14.85 -1.43 5.13
C PRO A 78 15.34 -2.64 5.92
N LYS A 79 15.99 -3.57 5.22
CA LYS A 79 16.45 -4.83 5.81
C LYS A 79 17.60 -4.53 6.78
N LEU A 80 17.55 -5.04 8.00
CA LEU A 80 18.64 -4.89 8.96
C LEU A 80 19.64 -6.06 8.81
N VAL A 81 20.93 -5.73 8.84
CA VAL A 81 22.05 -6.67 8.87
C VAL A 81 22.64 -6.65 10.27
N HIS A 82 22.81 -7.83 10.86
CA HIS A 82 23.46 -7.98 12.16
C HIS A 82 24.98 -7.84 12.02
N LEU A 83 25.57 -6.92 12.78
CA LEU A 83 27.01 -6.63 12.71
C LEU A 83 27.82 -7.35 13.80
N GLY A 84 27.15 -7.93 14.81
CA GLY A 84 27.76 -8.54 15.99
C GLY A 84 27.33 -7.84 17.29
N GLY A 85 27.25 -8.60 18.38
CA GLY A 85 26.73 -8.10 19.66
C GLY A 85 25.30 -7.55 19.54
N ARG A 86 25.03 -6.37 20.12
CA ARG A 86 23.73 -5.68 20.04
C ARG A 86 23.65 -4.66 18.89
N ASN A 87 24.52 -4.77 17.89
CA ASN A 87 24.63 -3.78 16.81
C ASN A 87 24.00 -4.29 15.50
N TYR A 88 23.21 -3.40 14.87
CA TYR A 88 22.52 -3.63 13.61
C TYR A 88 22.70 -2.43 12.68
N ALA A 89 22.66 -2.64 11.38
CA ALA A 89 22.66 -1.56 10.39
C ALA A 89 21.74 -1.86 9.23
N PHE A 90 21.28 -0.83 8.51
CA PHE A 90 20.54 -1.03 7.26
C PHE A 90 21.42 -1.72 6.22
N ALA A 91 20.84 -2.71 5.53
CA ALA A 91 21.47 -3.40 4.41
C ALA A 91 21.87 -2.38 3.34
N GLY A 92 23.11 -2.49 2.85
CA GLY A 92 23.66 -1.53 1.90
C GLY A 92 24.21 -0.23 2.51
N SER A 93 24.03 0.01 3.82
CA SER A 93 24.74 1.11 4.49
C SER A 93 26.25 0.89 4.50
N LYS A 94 27.03 1.99 4.54
CA LYS A 94 28.50 1.92 4.66
C LYS A 94 28.94 1.04 5.83
N LEU A 95 28.23 1.13 6.96
CA LEU A 95 28.53 0.35 8.17
C LEU A 95 28.34 -1.17 7.94
N ALA A 96 27.28 -1.57 7.24
CA ALA A 96 27.06 -2.97 6.89
C ALA A 96 28.12 -3.49 5.90
N GLN A 97 28.48 -2.70 4.89
CA GLN A 97 29.50 -3.05 3.91
C GLN A 97 30.89 -3.23 4.54
N SER A 98 31.29 -2.31 5.44
CA SER A 98 32.57 -2.40 6.15
C SER A 98 32.64 -3.62 7.08
N ALA A 99 31.54 -3.98 7.75
CA ALA A 99 31.50 -5.15 8.63
C ALA A 99 31.58 -6.48 7.84
N GLN A 100 30.97 -6.56 6.65
CA GLN A 100 31.09 -7.72 5.77
C GLN A 100 32.50 -7.87 5.22
N ALA A 101 33.12 -6.77 4.76
CA ALA A 101 34.48 -6.79 4.23
C ALA A 101 35.53 -7.24 5.28
N HIS A 102 35.28 -6.97 6.57
CA HIS A 102 36.13 -7.46 7.66
C HIS A 102 35.96 -8.94 7.97
N LYS A 103 34.75 -9.50 7.78
CA LYS A 103 34.47 -10.93 8.00
C LYS A 103 35.04 -11.82 6.90
N GLU A 104 35.15 -11.33 5.66
CA GLU A 104 35.67 -12.10 4.51
C GLU A 104 37.21 -12.17 4.44
N ARG A 105 37.90 -11.39 5.29
CA ARG A 105 39.37 -11.32 5.35
C ARG A 105 39.99 -12.06 6.54
N ALA A 106 39.16 -12.69 7.37
CA ALA A 106 39.55 -13.47 8.55
C ALA A 106 39.35 -14.95 8.27
#